data_AF-A0A0L0FSJ5-F1
#
_entry.id   AF-A0A0L0FSJ5-F1
#
_cell.length_a   1.000
_cell.length_b   1.000
_cell.length_c   1.000
_cell.angle_alpha   90.00
_cell.angle_beta   90.00
_cell.angle_gamma   90.00
#
_symmetry.space_group_name_H-M   'P 1'
#
loop_
_entity.id
_entity.type
_entity.pdbx_description
1 polymer ?
#
loop_
_entity_poly.entity_id
_entity_poly.type
_entity_poly.pdbx_seq_one_letter_code
_entity_poly.pdbx_strand_id
1 'polypeptide(L)'
;LQVWNKMADPVLHIELRRWADIAIIAPLDANTMAKLANGICDNLVTCTLRAWDVHKPVLVAPAMNTHMWTHPITSVHLDVLRSLHYHIIPPVAKKLACDDVGVGAMASVETIVSEIFDRLPAKKP
;
A
#
# COMPACT_ATOMS: atom_id res chain seq x y z
N LEU A 1 -12.02 21.39 -15.38
CA LEU A 1 -10.60 21.01 -15.16
C LEU A 1 -10.18 20.10 -16.31
N GLN A 2 -9.66 20.66 -17.40
CA GLN A 2 -9.08 19.89 -18.50
C GLN A 2 -7.65 19.55 -18.12
N VAL A 3 -7.34 18.26 -18.01
CA VAL A 3 -6.07 17.78 -17.43
C VAL A 3 -5.05 17.37 -18.51
N TRP A 4 -5.44 17.35 -19.80
CA TRP A 4 -4.59 16.89 -20.91
C TRP A 4 -4.98 17.62 -22.20
N ASN A 5 -4.17 18.58 -22.64
CA ASN A 5 -4.41 19.36 -23.85
C ASN A 5 -3.50 18.93 -25.02
N LYS A 6 -2.36 18.28 -24.72
CA LYS A 6 -1.40 17.80 -25.73
C LYS A 6 -0.86 16.43 -25.33
N MET A 7 -0.48 15.62 -26.33
CA MET A 7 0.13 14.29 -26.13
C MET A 7 1.44 14.32 -25.31
N ALA A 8 2.06 15.49 -25.18
CA ALA A 8 3.28 15.70 -24.40
C ALA A 8 3.03 16.09 -22.93
N ASP A 9 1.78 16.27 -22.52
CA ASP A 9 1.49 16.71 -21.15
C ASP A 9 1.86 15.61 -20.13
N PRO A 10 2.46 15.99 -18.98
CA PRO A 10 3.06 15.05 -18.04
C PRO A 10 2.03 14.20 -17.29
N VAL A 11 2.08 12.87 -17.48
CA VAL A 11 1.16 11.93 -16.84
C VAL A 11 1.50 11.74 -15.36
N LEU A 12 0.79 12.41 -14.46
CA LEU A 12 1.12 12.51 -13.03
C LEU A 12 1.46 11.17 -12.35
N HIS A 13 0.67 10.11 -12.57
CA HIS A 13 0.96 8.81 -11.94
C HIS A 13 2.27 8.16 -12.44
N ILE A 14 2.68 8.46 -13.68
CA ILE A 14 3.96 8.08 -14.27
C ILE A 14 5.10 8.93 -13.71
N GLU A 15 4.88 10.21 -13.46
CA GLU A 15 5.90 11.06 -12.84
C GLU A 15 6.20 10.64 -11.41
N LEU A 16 5.16 10.42 -10.61
CA LEU A 16 5.30 9.99 -9.21
C LEU A 16 6.10 8.68 -9.08
N ARG A 17 5.83 7.68 -9.94
CA ARG A 17 6.59 6.41 -9.89
C ARG A 17 8.03 6.51 -10.40
N ARG A 18 8.36 7.55 -11.18
CA ARG A 18 9.73 7.82 -11.61
C ARG A 18 10.50 8.49 -10.48
N TRP A 19 9.88 9.50 -9.86
CA TRP A 19 10.45 10.29 -8.77
C TRP A 19 10.71 9.48 -7.50
N ALA A 20 9.75 8.67 -7.06
CA ALA A 20 9.85 7.98 -5.78
C ALA A 20 10.82 6.78 -5.82
N ASP A 21 11.66 6.64 -4.79
CA ASP A 21 12.55 5.47 -4.60
C ASP A 21 11.85 4.30 -3.89
N ILE A 22 10.77 4.57 -3.17
CA ILE A 22 9.98 3.64 -2.38
C ILE A 22 8.51 4.07 -2.38
N ALA A 23 7.58 3.13 -2.27
CA ALA A 23 6.16 3.43 -2.05
C ALA A 23 5.66 2.80 -0.75
N ILE A 24 4.76 3.49 -0.06
CA ILE A 24 4.06 3.01 1.14
C ILE A 24 2.57 3.36 1.05
N ILE A 25 1.69 2.41 1.38
CA ILE A 25 0.28 2.70 1.68
C ILE A 25 0.05 2.43 3.17
N ALA A 26 -0.26 3.49 3.91
CA ALA A 26 -0.54 3.44 5.35
C ALA A 26 -1.62 4.48 5.72
N PRO A 27 -2.88 4.07 5.98
CA PRO A 27 -3.37 2.70 6.01
C PRO A 27 -3.66 2.12 4.61
N LEU A 28 -3.41 0.82 4.45
CA LEU A 28 -4.00 0.02 3.36
C LEU A 28 -5.37 -0.51 3.82
N ASP A 29 -6.44 0.07 3.29
CA ASP A 29 -7.80 -0.43 3.54
C ASP A 29 -8.11 -1.70 2.72
N ALA A 30 -9.18 -2.40 3.08
CA ALA A 30 -9.58 -3.65 2.41
C ALA A 30 -9.92 -3.43 0.92
N ASN A 31 -10.47 -2.27 0.57
CA ASN A 31 -10.89 -1.96 -0.80
C ASN A 31 -9.68 -1.74 -1.73
N THR A 32 -8.73 -0.90 -1.32
CA THR A 32 -7.49 -0.67 -2.06
C THR A 32 -6.67 -1.95 -2.13
N MET A 33 -6.63 -2.75 -1.05
CA MET A 33 -5.98 -4.06 -1.07
C MET A 33 -6.60 -4.99 -2.13
N ALA A 34 -7.93 -5.05 -2.20
CA ALA A 34 -8.62 -5.82 -3.23
C ALA A 34 -8.32 -5.31 -4.65
N LYS A 35 -8.30 -3.99 -4.85
CA LYS A 35 -7.95 -3.38 -6.15
C LYS A 35 -6.53 -3.74 -6.58
N LEU A 36 -5.56 -3.64 -5.67
CA LEU A 36 -4.17 -4.01 -5.94
C LEU A 36 -4.03 -5.50 -6.29
N ALA A 37 -4.66 -6.38 -5.50
CA ALA A 37 -4.63 -7.81 -5.74
C ALA A 37 -5.25 -8.21 -7.09
N ASN A 38 -6.26 -7.48 -7.55
CA ASN A 38 -6.95 -7.76 -8.81
C ASN A 38 -6.48 -6.88 -9.99
N GLY A 39 -5.45 -6.04 -9.80
CA GLY A 39 -4.89 -5.20 -10.85
C GLY A 39 -5.77 -4.03 -11.31
N ILE A 40 -6.72 -3.59 -10.48
CA ILE A 40 -7.59 -2.43 -10.77
C ILE A 40 -6.79 -1.14 -10.55
N CYS A 41 -6.79 -0.26 -11.55
CA CYS A 41 -6.10 1.03 -11.55
C CYS A 41 -7.07 2.18 -11.91
N ASP A 42 -7.88 2.61 -10.94
CA ASP A 42 -8.99 3.54 -11.14
C ASP A 42 -8.82 4.88 -10.41
N ASN A 43 -7.70 5.08 -9.71
CA ASN A 43 -7.36 6.32 -9.04
C ASN A 43 -5.84 6.54 -9.05
N LEU A 44 -5.39 7.72 -8.59
CA LEU A 44 -3.98 8.09 -8.64
C LEU A 44 -3.05 7.05 -7.98
N VAL A 45 -3.40 6.59 -6.77
CA VAL A 45 -2.59 5.63 -6.00
C VAL A 45 -2.47 4.29 -6.72
N THR A 46 -3.60 3.72 -7.15
CA THR A 46 -3.64 2.41 -7.83
C THR A 46 -3.01 2.47 -9.22
N CYS A 47 -3.18 3.57 -9.96
CA CYS A 47 -2.48 3.81 -11.23
C CYS A 47 -0.96 3.93 -11.04
N THR A 48 -0.50 4.67 -10.03
CA THR A 48 0.93 4.80 -9.73
C THR A 48 1.55 3.45 -9.39
N LEU A 49 0.89 2.65 -8.54
CA LEU A 49 1.39 1.32 -8.16
C LEU A 49 1.28 0.29 -9.29
N ARG A 50 0.26 0.36 -10.14
CA ARG A 50 0.15 -0.53 -11.30
C ARG A 50 1.29 -0.34 -12.30
N ALA A 51 1.79 0.89 -12.43
CA ALA A 51 2.91 1.24 -13.29
C ALA A 51 4.28 1.10 -12.61
N TRP A 52 4.32 0.72 -11.34
CA TRP A 52 5.50 0.74 -10.47
C TRP A 52 6.64 -0.13 -10.99
N ASP A 53 7.86 0.28 -10.69
CA ASP A 53 9.06 -0.51 -10.96
C ASP A 53 9.18 -1.61 -9.90
N VAL A 54 9.03 -2.86 -10.30
CA VAL A 54 9.05 -4.03 -9.38
C VAL A 54 10.38 -4.22 -8.65
N HIS A 55 11.44 -3.53 -9.07
CA HIS A 55 12.72 -3.52 -8.36
C HIS A 55 12.77 -2.50 -7.21
N LYS A 56 11.83 -1.55 -7.15
CA LYS A 56 11.72 -0.57 -6.05
C LYS A 56 10.79 -1.12 -4.96
N PRO A 57 11.15 -0.98 -3.68
CA PRO A 57 10.35 -1.51 -2.58
C PRO A 57 8.95 -0.88 -2.53
N VAL A 58 7.95 -1.71 -2.24
CA VAL A 58 6.58 -1.29 -1.94
C VAL A 58 6.18 -1.89 -0.60
N LEU A 59 5.81 -1.04 0.35
CA LEU A 59 5.33 -1.42 1.66
C LEU A 59 3.82 -1.14 1.74
N VAL A 60 3.13 -1.92 2.55
CA VAL A 60 1.72 -1.66 2.88
C VAL A 60 1.49 -1.96 4.36
N ALA A 61 0.73 -1.09 5.03
CA ALA A 61 0.33 -1.26 6.42
C ALA A 61 -1.20 -1.42 6.48
N PRO A 62 -1.73 -2.66 6.43
CA PRO A 62 -3.16 -2.90 6.45
C PRO A 62 -3.82 -2.32 7.70
N ALA A 63 -5.00 -1.72 7.51
CA ALA A 63 -5.84 -1.29 8.62
C ALA A 63 -7.32 -1.46 8.25
N MET A 64 -8.04 -2.26 9.02
CA MET A 64 -9.44 -2.57 8.80
C MET A 64 -10.07 -3.15 10.07
N ASN A 65 -11.40 -3.21 10.10
CA ASN A 65 -12.12 -3.86 11.20
C ASN A 65 -11.70 -5.34 11.35
N THR A 66 -11.75 -5.88 12.56
CA THR A 66 -11.39 -7.27 12.88
C THR A 66 -12.11 -8.31 12.01
N HIS A 67 -13.39 -8.12 11.70
CA HIS A 67 -14.12 -9.02 10.82
C HIS A 67 -13.65 -8.95 9.37
N MET A 68 -13.22 -7.76 8.90
CA MET A 68 -12.60 -7.64 7.58
C MET A 68 -11.23 -8.31 7.57
N TRP A 69 -10.44 -8.14 8.64
CA TRP A 69 -9.11 -8.75 8.75
C TRP A 69 -9.16 -10.28 8.75
N THR A 70 -10.10 -10.85 9.50
CA THR A 70 -10.29 -12.31 9.63
C THR A 70 -11.06 -12.92 8.45
N HIS A 71 -11.60 -12.10 7.54
CA HIS A 71 -12.30 -12.60 6.36
C HIS A 71 -11.33 -13.36 5.43
N PRO A 72 -11.68 -14.56 4.91
CA PRO A 72 -10.79 -15.36 4.08
C PRO A 72 -10.22 -14.61 2.86
N ILE A 73 -11.02 -13.74 2.24
CA ILE A 73 -10.59 -12.93 1.09
C ILE A 73 -9.40 -12.00 1.42
N THR A 74 -9.28 -11.56 2.68
CA THR A 74 -8.16 -10.73 3.11
C THR A 74 -6.86 -11.52 3.04
N SER A 75 -6.87 -12.78 3.48
CA SER A 75 -5.71 -13.66 3.31
C SER A 75 -5.35 -13.86 1.84
N VAL A 76 -6.35 -14.12 0.99
CA VAL A 76 -6.13 -14.30 -0.46
C VAL A 76 -5.48 -13.06 -1.08
N HIS A 77 -5.99 -11.86 -0.79
CA HIS A 77 -5.41 -10.63 -1.30
C HIS A 77 -3.99 -10.40 -0.75
N LEU A 78 -3.76 -10.65 0.53
CA LEU A 78 -2.43 -10.53 1.12
C LEU A 78 -1.42 -11.49 0.47
N ASP A 79 -1.84 -12.71 0.15
CA ASP A 79 -0.98 -13.70 -0.51
C ASP A 79 -0.63 -13.28 -1.94
N VAL A 80 -1.59 -12.70 -2.67
CA VAL A 80 -1.31 -12.08 -3.97
C VAL A 80 -0.30 -10.96 -3.83
N LEU A 81 -0.51 -10.03 -2.90
CA LEU A 81 0.42 -8.92 -2.67
C LEU A 81 1.84 -9.42 -2.31
N ARG A 82 1.96 -10.42 -1.44
CA ARG A 82 3.25 -11.06 -1.10
C ARG A 82 3.92 -11.68 -2.33
N SER A 83 3.15 -12.36 -3.19
CA SER A 83 3.68 -12.94 -4.43
C SER A 83 4.21 -11.89 -5.41
N LEU A 84 3.70 -10.66 -5.32
CA LEU A 84 4.15 -9.48 -6.08
C LEU A 84 5.25 -8.69 -5.36
N HIS A 85 5.89 -9.27 -4.34
CA HIS A 85 6.97 -8.69 -3.54
C HIS A 85 6.59 -7.45 -2.71
N TYR A 86 5.30 -7.24 -2.43
CA TYR A 86 4.89 -6.23 -1.47
C TYR A 86 5.31 -6.64 -0.06
N HIS A 87 5.84 -5.68 0.69
CA HIS A 87 6.19 -5.85 2.09
C HIS A 87 5.01 -5.48 2.98
N ILE A 88 4.39 -6.50 3.58
CA ILE A 88 3.25 -6.32 4.47
C ILE A 88 3.75 -6.00 5.88
N ILE A 89 3.44 -4.81 6.37
CA ILE A 89 3.61 -4.43 7.78
C ILE A 89 2.33 -4.86 8.52
N PRO A 90 2.38 -5.90 9.37
CA PRO A 90 1.16 -6.49 9.91
C PRO A 90 0.38 -5.49 10.81
N PRO A 91 -0.96 -5.57 10.82
CA PRO A 91 -1.74 -4.81 11.78
C PRO A 91 -1.49 -5.31 13.21
N VAL A 92 -1.78 -4.46 14.18
CA VAL A 92 -1.68 -4.75 15.60
C VAL A 92 -3.07 -5.00 16.20
N ALA A 93 -3.09 -5.71 17.33
CA ALA A 93 -4.26 -5.76 18.18
C ALA A 93 -4.39 -4.46 18.97
N LYS A 94 -5.58 -3.84 18.99
CA LYS A 94 -5.91 -2.75 19.90
C LYS A 94 -7.19 -3.09 20.66
N LYS A 95 -7.27 -2.62 21.90
CA LYS A 95 -8.50 -2.68 22.69
C LYS A 95 -9.54 -1.77 22.02
N LEU A 96 -10.65 -2.34 21.59
CA LEU A 96 -11.76 -1.58 21.02
C LEU A 96 -12.55 -0.90 22.14
N ALA A 97 -13.34 0.12 21.78
CA ALA A 97 -14.18 0.84 22.73
C ALA A 97 -15.24 -0.05 23.42
N CYS A 98 -15.47 -1.26 22.90
CA CYS A 98 -16.39 -2.27 23.44
C CYS A 98 -15.71 -3.33 24.33
N ASP A 99 -14.48 -3.09 24.81
CA ASP A 99 -13.65 -4.04 25.57
C ASP A 99 -13.20 -5.32 24.82
N ASP A 100 -13.63 -5.51 23.57
CA ASP A 100 -13.09 -6.55 22.70
C ASP A 100 -11.67 -6.22 22.21
N VAL A 101 -10.78 -7.22 22.24
CA VAL A 101 -9.45 -7.12 21.63
C VAL A 101 -9.52 -7.69 20.22
N GLY A 102 -9.30 -6.82 19.23
CA GLY A 102 -9.36 -7.19 17.82
C GLY A 102 -8.07 -6.84 17.08
N VAL A 103 -7.61 -7.75 16.21
CA VAL A 103 -6.53 -7.46 15.25
C VAL A 103 -7.11 -6.70 14.06
N GLY A 104 -6.42 -5.66 13.61
CA GLY A 104 -6.84 -4.89 12.43
C GLY A 104 -6.48 -3.42 12.50
N ALA A 105 -6.02 -2.93 13.66
CA ALA A 105 -5.47 -1.58 13.75
C ALA A 105 -4.14 -1.50 12.98
N MET A 106 -3.91 -0.39 12.27
CA MET A 106 -2.64 -0.15 11.61
C MET A 106 -1.46 -0.25 12.60
N ALA A 107 -0.32 -0.75 12.14
CA ALA A 107 0.94 -0.64 12.85
C ALA A 107 1.22 0.81 13.29
N SER A 108 2.03 0.97 14.33
CA SER A 108 2.40 2.31 14.80
C SER A 108 3.22 3.06 13.74
N VAL A 109 3.18 4.38 13.77
CA VAL A 109 3.93 5.21 12.81
C VAL A 109 5.43 4.95 12.94
N GLU A 110 5.92 4.76 14.16
CA GLU A 110 7.32 4.45 14.46
C GLU A 110 7.74 3.13 13.81
N THR A 111 6.88 2.11 13.89
CA THR A 111 7.11 0.81 13.23
C THR A 111 7.18 0.98 11.72
N ILE A 112 6.23 1.72 11.14
CA ILE A 112 6.17 1.96 9.69
C ILE A 112 7.41 2.72 9.21
N VAL A 113 7.82 3.76 9.93
CA VAL A 113 9.01 4.55 9.61
C VAL A 113 10.28 3.70 9.71
N SER A 114 10.41 2.84 10.72
CA SER A 114 11.53 1.90 10.83
C SER A 114 11.63 0.99 9.60
N GLU A 115 10.51 0.36 9.23
CA GLU A 115 10.46 -0.54 8.06
C GLU A 115 10.82 0.17 6.75
N ILE A 116 10.46 1.45 6.62
CA ILE A 116 10.84 2.30 5.48
C ILE A 116 12.35 2.51 5.46
N PHE A 117 12.97 2.90 6.58
CA PHE A 117 14.41 3.15 6.64
C PHE A 117 15.23 1.89 6.34
N ASP A 118 14.80 0.73 6.83
CA ASP A 118 15.50 -0.55 6.60
C ASP A 118 15.50 -0.97 5.12
N ARG A 119 14.56 -0.44 4.32
CA ARG A 119 14.37 -0.81 2.91
C ARG A 119 14.67 0.32 1.94
N LEU A 120 14.92 1.52 2.43
CA LEU A 120 15.25 2.64 1.57
C LEU A 120 16.57 2.33 0.86
N PRO A 121 16.62 2.34 -0.48
CA PRO A 121 17.87 2.09 -1.19
C PRO A 121 18.90 3.15 -0.81
N ALA A 122 20.17 2.74 -0.74
CA ALA A 122 21.27 3.68 -0.53
C ALA A 122 21.19 4.80 -1.58
N LYS A 123 21.40 6.05 -1.13
CA LYS A 123 21.29 7.22 -1.99
C LYS A 123 22.21 7.02 -3.20
N LYS A 124 21.65 7.07 -4.42
CA LYS A 124 22.46 7.07 -5.63
C LYS A 124 23.37 8.32 -5.57
N PRO A 125 24.68 8.17 -5.82
CA PRO A 125 25.63 9.28 -5.76
C PRO A 125 25.27 10.39 -6.75
#